data_AF-A0AAW0X2J7-F1
#
_entry.id   AF-A0AAW0X2J7-F1
#
_cell.length_a   1.000
_cell.length_b   1.000
_cell.length_c   1.000
_cell.angle_alpha   90.00
_cell.angle_beta   90.00
_cell.angle_gamma   90.00
#
_symmetry.space_group_name_H-M   'P 1'
#
loop_
_entity.id
_entity.type
_entity.pdbx_description
1 polymer ?
#
loop_
_entity_poly.entity_id
_entity_poly.type
_entity_poly.pdbx_seq_one_letter_code
_entity_poly.pdbx_strand_id
1 'polypeptide(L)'
;LLRKEPHLHNHNLVFLTRAVMNDDRVGRADIGQMCSEVQSVSVVKDLKEDPGLVGSILAHEMGHNLGMRHDDEGQRYLGHQCQCPTSMCIMNSSVSDVYNPRIAWSSCSREYVDNMLETTAYDCLKNVPTRMMSEASCGDGVVDVSAGEQCDCGPPEFCHNPCCVPTTCRLAANASCASGSCCDTQVTEIFNLAL
;
A
#
# COMPACT_ATOMS: atom_id res chain seq x y z
N LEU A 1 -6.41 4.40 -20.06
CA LEU A 1 -6.32 2.98 -19.66
C LEU A 1 -7.72 2.37 -19.50
N LEU A 2 -8.55 2.85 -18.56
CA LEU A 2 -9.93 2.36 -18.38
C LEU A 2 -10.81 2.36 -19.64
N ARG A 3 -10.65 3.35 -20.54
CA ARG A 3 -11.37 3.35 -21.83
C ARG A 3 -10.88 2.30 -22.84
N LYS A 4 -9.64 1.84 -22.70
CA LYS A 4 -9.03 0.85 -23.60
C LYS A 4 -9.22 -0.58 -23.09
N GLU A 5 -9.41 -0.74 -21.78
CA GLU A 5 -9.50 -2.04 -21.11
C GLU A 5 -10.66 -2.02 -20.09
N PRO A 6 -11.93 -1.91 -20.56
CA PRO A 6 -13.10 -1.73 -19.68
C PRO A 6 -13.41 -2.94 -18.80
N HIS A 7 -12.76 -4.08 -19.04
CA HIS A 7 -12.89 -5.31 -18.26
C HIS A 7 -11.88 -5.40 -17.11
N LEU A 8 -10.92 -4.47 -17.02
CA LEU A 8 -10.01 -4.43 -15.86
C LEU A 8 -10.78 -3.94 -14.64
N HIS A 9 -10.96 -4.85 -13.69
CA HIS A 9 -11.48 -4.52 -12.38
C HIS A 9 -10.37 -3.89 -11.54
N ASN A 10 -10.65 -2.77 -10.89
CA ASN A 10 -9.74 -2.08 -9.99
C ASN A 10 -10.46 -1.81 -8.66
N HIS A 11 -9.72 -1.90 -7.57
CA HIS A 11 -10.26 -1.67 -6.23
C HIS A 11 -10.31 -0.19 -5.86
N ASN A 12 -9.45 0.62 -6.48
CA ASN A 12 -9.33 2.07 -6.29
C ASN A 12 -8.85 2.76 -7.57
N LEU A 13 -9.12 4.06 -7.69
CA LEU A 13 -8.66 4.88 -8.81
C LEU A 13 -8.05 6.19 -8.33
N VAL A 14 -6.84 6.49 -8.79
CA VAL A 14 -6.18 7.77 -8.56
C VAL A 14 -6.16 8.59 -9.85
N PHE A 15 -6.68 9.82 -9.82
CA PHE A 15 -6.61 10.78 -10.90
C PHE A 15 -5.49 11.79 -10.67
N LEU A 16 -4.44 11.71 -11.46
CA LEU A 16 -3.36 12.70 -11.49
C LEU A 16 -3.75 13.90 -12.34
N THR A 17 -3.66 15.11 -11.78
CA THR A 17 -4.06 16.34 -12.47
C THR A 17 -3.10 17.49 -12.26
N ARG A 18 -2.98 18.36 -13.26
CA ARG A 18 -2.27 19.65 -13.14
C ARG A 18 -3.20 20.84 -12.89
N ALA A 19 -4.50 20.57 -12.73
CA ALA A 19 -5.46 21.60 -12.39
C ALA A 19 -5.15 22.18 -11.01
N VAL A 20 -5.37 23.49 -10.86
CA VAL A 20 -5.35 24.14 -9.54
C VAL A 20 -6.60 23.69 -8.78
N MET A 21 -6.41 23.16 -7.58
CA MET A 21 -7.51 22.78 -6.69
C MET A 21 -7.88 23.96 -5.79
N ASN A 22 -9.10 23.96 -5.28
CA ASN A 22 -9.56 24.97 -4.33
C ASN A 22 -8.77 24.88 -3.01
N ASP A 23 -8.68 26.00 -2.30
CA ASP A 23 -8.00 26.13 -1.00
C ASP A 23 -6.53 25.68 -1.01
N ASP A 24 -5.84 25.85 -2.15
CA ASP A 24 -4.44 25.45 -2.35
C ASP A 24 -4.14 23.97 -2.09
N ARG A 25 -5.16 23.11 -2.14
CA ARG A 25 -5.01 21.66 -1.92
C ARG A 25 -4.13 21.02 -2.99
N VAL A 26 -3.45 19.96 -2.58
CA VAL A 26 -2.64 19.11 -3.47
C VAL A 26 -3.22 17.72 -3.68
N GLY A 27 -4.28 17.36 -2.94
CA GLY A 27 -4.98 16.10 -3.07
C GLY A 27 -6.37 16.14 -2.46
N ARG A 28 -7.18 15.14 -2.80
CA ARG A 28 -8.48 14.87 -2.16
C ARG A 28 -8.91 13.42 -2.34
N ALA A 29 -9.39 12.83 -1.25
CA ALA A 29 -10.04 11.54 -1.18
C ALA A 29 -11.22 11.57 -0.21
N ASP A 30 -12.17 10.66 -0.42
CA ASP A 30 -13.21 10.39 0.58
C ASP A 30 -12.73 9.32 1.57
N ILE A 31 -13.01 9.54 2.85
CA ILE A 31 -12.52 8.70 3.94
C ILE A 31 -13.29 7.37 3.99
N GLY A 32 -12.56 6.25 4.04
CA GLY A 32 -13.12 4.90 4.23
C GLY A 32 -13.93 4.40 3.03
N GLN A 33 -13.58 4.86 1.82
CA GLN A 33 -14.29 4.53 0.58
C GLN A 33 -13.54 3.56 -0.33
N MET A 34 -12.40 3.01 0.12
CA MET A 34 -11.77 1.89 -0.57
C MET A 34 -12.78 0.76 -0.83
N CYS A 35 -12.65 0.06 -1.96
CA CYS A 35 -13.60 -0.95 -2.45
C CYS A 35 -15.00 -0.43 -2.87
N SER A 36 -15.37 0.82 -2.58
CA SER A 36 -16.63 1.39 -3.06
C SER A 36 -16.65 1.53 -4.57
N GLU A 37 -17.69 1.00 -5.23
CA GLU A 37 -17.86 1.07 -6.69
C GLU A 37 -17.97 2.51 -7.22
N VAL A 38 -18.34 3.46 -6.37
CA VAL A 38 -18.62 4.85 -6.76
C VAL A 38 -17.71 5.88 -6.08
N GLN A 39 -17.09 5.54 -4.95
CA GLN A 39 -16.32 6.47 -4.13
C GLN A 39 -14.88 6.04 -3.85
N SER A 40 -14.43 4.87 -4.33
CA SER A 40 -13.03 4.43 -4.21
C SER A 40 -12.13 5.18 -5.19
N VAL A 41 -12.02 6.48 -4.98
CA VAL A 41 -11.30 7.40 -5.85
C VAL A 41 -10.51 8.43 -5.05
N SER A 42 -9.42 8.88 -5.65
CA SER A 42 -8.57 9.97 -5.16
C SER A 42 -8.19 10.89 -6.31
N VAL A 43 -8.02 12.18 -6.03
CA VAL A 43 -7.44 13.15 -6.97
C VAL A 43 -6.15 13.68 -6.37
N VAL A 44 -5.07 13.68 -7.15
CA VAL A 44 -3.73 14.09 -6.70
C VAL A 44 -3.13 15.07 -7.70
N LYS A 45 -2.52 16.14 -7.19
CA LYS A 45 -1.83 17.14 -8.00
C LYS A 45 -0.51 16.59 -8.50
N ASP A 46 -0.30 16.62 -9.81
CA ASP A 46 0.98 16.31 -10.44
C ASP A 46 1.93 17.51 -10.33
N LEU A 47 2.96 17.36 -9.49
CA LEU A 47 3.99 18.37 -9.23
C LEU A 47 5.20 18.28 -10.18
N LYS A 48 5.12 17.41 -11.21
CA LYS A 48 6.09 17.25 -12.30
C LYS A 48 7.50 16.85 -11.87
N GLU A 49 8.27 17.80 -11.33
CA GLU A 49 9.70 17.64 -11.05
C GLU A 49 9.97 16.94 -9.71
N ASP A 50 8.95 16.74 -8.87
CA ASP A 50 9.07 16.03 -7.59
C ASP A 50 8.15 14.78 -7.54
N PRO A 51 8.52 13.67 -8.21
CA PRO A 51 7.75 12.44 -8.19
C PRO A 51 7.68 11.81 -6.79
N GLY A 52 8.67 12.05 -5.92
CA GLY A 52 8.65 11.58 -4.53
C GLY A 52 7.54 12.26 -3.74
N LEU A 53 7.41 13.57 -3.88
CA LEU A 53 6.34 14.35 -3.26
C LEU A 53 4.96 13.94 -3.79
N VAL A 54 4.81 13.79 -5.11
CA VAL A 54 3.57 13.26 -5.71
C VAL A 54 3.24 11.88 -5.15
N GLY A 55 4.23 11.00 -5.01
CA GLY A 55 4.07 9.68 -4.39
C GLY A 55 3.59 9.77 -2.94
N SER A 56 4.11 10.69 -2.14
CA SER A 56 3.68 10.89 -0.75
C SER A 56 2.24 11.41 -0.64
N ILE A 57 1.82 12.31 -1.53
CA ILE A 57 0.44 12.81 -1.59
C ILE A 57 -0.49 11.70 -2.04
N LEU A 58 -0.10 10.91 -3.05
CA LEU A 58 -0.86 9.73 -3.47
C LEU A 58 -1.06 8.76 -2.30
N ALA A 59 0.00 8.47 -1.55
CA ALA A 59 -0.09 7.64 -0.35
C ALA A 59 -1.06 8.24 0.69
N HIS A 60 -0.99 9.54 0.95
CA HIS A 60 -1.91 10.26 1.85
C HIS A 60 -3.37 10.07 1.44
N GLU A 61 -3.71 10.32 0.17
CA GLU A 61 -5.08 10.21 -0.31
C GLU A 61 -5.59 8.76 -0.30
N MET A 62 -4.74 7.78 -0.63
CA MET A 62 -5.09 6.37 -0.45
C MET A 62 -5.27 6.00 1.03
N GLY A 63 -4.49 6.59 1.94
CA GLY A 63 -4.66 6.45 3.38
C GLY A 63 -6.06 6.89 3.82
N HIS A 64 -6.55 8.02 3.31
CA HIS A 64 -7.94 8.43 3.50
C HIS A 64 -8.93 7.39 2.94
N ASN A 65 -8.75 6.89 1.72
CA ASN A 65 -9.63 5.83 1.20
C ASN A 65 -9.65 4.58 2.10
N LEU A 66 -8.54 4.25 2.78
CA LEU A 66 -8.43 3.17 3.77
C LEU A 66 -9.00 3.53 5.16
N GLY A 67 -9.60 4.70 5.32
CA GLY A 67 -10.26 5.13 6.55
C GLY A 67 -9.42 5.99 7.49
N MET A 68 -8.16 6.27 7.14
CA MET A 68 -7.27 7.06 7.97
C MET A 68 -7.73 8.52 8.04
N ARG A 69 -7.63 9.11 9.23
CA ARG A 69 -7.76 10.56 9.46
C ARG A 69 -6.40 11.20 9.64
N HIS A 70 -6.36 12.52 9.69
CA HIS A 70 -5.09 13.21 9.89
C HIS A 70 -4.52 12.96 11.29
N ASP A 71 -3.18 12.97 11.38
CA ASP A 71 -2.45 12.66 12.62
C ASP A 71 -2.73 13.66 13.75
N ASP A 72 -2.99 14.93 13.41
CA ASP A 72 -3.39 15.98 14.35
C ASP A 72 -4.82 15.80 14.88
N GLU A 73 -5.62 14.93 14.27
CA GLU A 73 -6.96 14.56 14.73
C GLU A 73 -6.99 13.30 15.62
N GLY A 74 -5.85 12.64 15.84
CA GLY A 74 -5.77 11.39 16.61
C GLY A 74 -6.43 11.48 17.99
N GLN A 75 -6.17 12.56 18.74
CA GLN A 75 -6.75 12.76 20.07
C GLN A 75 -8.29 12.79 20.03
N ARG A 76 -8.87 13.28 18.93
CA ARG A 76 -10.31 13.42 18.76
C ARG A 76 -10.99 12.11 18.35
N TYR A 77 -10.35 11.31 17.51
CA TYR A 77 -10.98 10.12 16.90
C TYR A 77 -10.50 8.79 17.48
N LEU A 78 -9.27 8.73 18.02
CA LEU A 78 -8.68 7.54 18.64
C LEU A 78 -8.45 7.73 20.15
N GLY A 79 -8.57 8.96 20.65
CA GLY A 79 -8.44 9.25 22.09
C GLY A 79 -7.01 9.44 22.59
N HIS A 80 -6.01 9.43 21.69
CA HIS A 80 -4.61 9.70 22.01
C HIS A 80 -3.90 10.45 20.88
N GLN A 81 -2.76 11.08 21.19
CA GLN A 81 -1.92 11.71 20.17
C GLN A 81 -1.18 10.66 19.32
N CYS A 82 -0.99 10.96 18.04
CA CYS A 82 -0.26 10.11 17.11
C CYS A 82 1.24 10.30 17.27
N GLN A 83 1.97 9.18 17.31
CA GLN A 83 3.43 9.20 17.33
C GLN A 83 3.96 9.09 15.91
N CYS A 84 4.77 10.07 15.51
CA CYS A 84 5.42 10.07 14.22
C CYS A 84 6.93 9.81 14.39
N PRO A 85 7.51 8.77 13.75
CA PRO A 85 8.95 8.49 13.85
C PRO A 85 9.82 9.47 13.04
N THR A 86 9.20 10.41 12.33
CA THR A 86 9.86 11.46 11.55
C THR A 86 9.30 12.83 11.95
N SER A 87 9.81 13.90 11.34
CA SER A 87 9.28 15.25 11.59
C SER A 87 7.83 15.43 11.11
N MET A 88 7.41 14.68 10.10
CA MET A 88 6.08 14.77 9.50
C MET A 88 5.74 13.42 8.84
N CYS A 89 4.63 12.82 9.27
CA CYS A 89 4.16 11.55 8.76
C CYS A 89 3.23 11.74 7.57
N ILE A 90 2.99 10.65 6.83
CA ILE A 90 2.18 10.69 5.59
C ILE A 90 0.80 11.29 5.84
N MET A 91 0.14 10.96 6.96
CA MET A 91 -1.21 11.47 7.29
C MET A 91 -1.20 12.82 8.02
N ASN A 92 -0.11 13.58 8.01
CA ASN A 92 -0.16 14.96 8.49
C ASN A 92 -1.13 15.79 7.63
N SER A 93 -1.92 16.67 8.24
CA SER A 93 -2.86 17.53 7.51
C SER A 93 -2.19 18.55 6.59
N SER A 94 -0.89 18.80 6.80
CA SER A 94 -0.04 19.64 5.96
C SER A 94 0.97 18.80 5.18
N VAL A 95 1.36 19.30 4.01
CA VAL A 95 2.41 18.69 3.18
C VAL A 95 3.68 19.54 3.21
N SER A 96 4.85 18.90 3.21
CA SER A 96 6.14 19.57 3.06
C SER A 96 6.37 19.98 1.61
N ASP A 97 7.03 21.11 1.37
CA ASP A 97 7.41 21.56 0.02
C ASP A 97 8.51 20.68 -0.62
N VAL A 98 9.21 19.89 0.19
CA VAL A 98 10.29 19.00 -0.25
C VAL A 98 10.01 17.57 0.21
N TYR A 99 10.16 16.61 -0.71
CA TYR A 99 10.07 15.19 -0.39
C TYR A 99 11.09 14.74 0.66
N ASN A 100 10.61 14.04 1.69
CA ASN A 100 11.45 13.37 2.67
C ASN A 100 11.57 11.88 2.32
N PRO A 101 12.75 11.37 1.94
CA PRO A 101 12.94 9.95 1.60
C PRO A 101 12.78 9.01 2.79
N ARG A 102 12.71 9.53 4.03
CA ARG A 102 12.46 8.74 5.24
C ARG A 102 11.01 8.85 5.72
N ILE A 103 10.12 9.46 4.96
CA ILE A 103 8.72 9.65 5.34
C ILE A 103 8.08 8.32 5.76
N ALA A 104 7.24 8.37 6.79
CA ALA A 104 6.68 7.18 7.42
C ALA A 104 5.21 7.37 7.80
N TRP A 105 4.54 6.26 8.08
CA TRP A 105 3.22 6.24 8.71
C TRP A 105 3.34 6.45 10.23
N SER A 106 2.37 7.14 10.82
CA SER A 106 2.29 7.35 12.26
C SER A 106 1.79 6.10 12.99
N SER A 107 1.81 6.11 14.32
CA SER A 107 1.17 5.07 15.13
C SER A 107 -0.35 4.97 14.88
N CYS A 108 -1.03 6.10 14.68
CA CYS A 108 -2.47 6.13 14.40
C CYS A 108 -2.80 5.56 13.03
N SER A 109 -1.98 5.88 12.00
CA SER A 109 -2.17 5.31 10.67
C SER A 109 -2.12 3.78 10.69
N ARG A 110 -1.23 3.20 11.51
CA ARG A 110 -1.14 1.73 11.69
C ARG A 110 -2.37 1.18 12.39
N GLU A 111 -2.84 1.84 13.45
CA GLU A 111 -4.07 1.45 14.15
C GLU A 111 -5.30 1.48 13.23
N TYR A 112 -5.38 2.45 12.31
CA TYR A 112 -6.44 2.46 11.29
C TYR A 112 -6.36 1.24 10.37
N VAL A 113 -5.17 0.80 9.94
CA VAL A 113 -5.00 -0.43 9.15
C VAL A 113 -5.38 -1.66 9.97
N ASP A 114 -4.93 -1.76 11.22
CA ASP A 114 -5.26 -2.89 12.09
C ASP A 114 -6.79 -3.01 12.24
N ASN A 115 -7.47 -1.90 12.51
CA ASN A 115 -8.93 -1.85 12.58
C ASN A 115 -9.60 -2.18 11.23
N MET A 116 -9.02 -1.75 10.11
CA MET A 116 -9.51 -2.06 8.76
C MET A 116 -9.50 -3.57 8.50
N LEU A 117 -8.42 -4.25 8.88
CA LEU A 117 -8.23 -5.70 8.69
C LEU A 117 -9.25 -6.55 9.45
N GLU A 118 -9.82 -6.03 10.53
CA GLU A 118 -10.88 -6.68 11.32
C GLU A 118 -12.28 -6.56 10.69
N THR A 119 -12.43 -5.82 9.59
CA THR A 119 -13.71 -5.60 8.90
C THR A 119 -13.77 -6.29 7.55
N THR A 120 -14.98 -6.64 7.09
CA THR A 120 -15.21 -7.18 5.75
C THR A 120 -15.39 -6.09 4.68
N ALA A 121 -15.43 -4.82 5.07
CA ALA A 121 -15.64 -3.70 4.16
C ALA A 121 -14.53 -3.56 3.09
N TYR A 122 -13.35 -4.13 3.38
CA TYR A 122 -12.16 -4.07 2.53
C TYR A 122 -11.80 -5.42 1.90
N ASP A 123 -12.74 -6.37 1.86
CA ASP A 123 -12.52 -7.73 1.32
C ASP A 123 -12.09 -7.73 -0.15
N CYS A 124 -12.41 -6.67 -0.91
CA CYS A 124 -11.93 -6.53 -2.28
C CYS A 124 -10.39 -6.46 -2.38
N LEU A 125 -9.67 -6.15 -1.30
CA LEU A 125 -8.21 -6.10 -1.31
C LEU A 125 -7.56 -7.47 -1.03
N LYS A 126 -8.33 -8.51 -0.71
CA LYS A 126 -7.79 -9.81 -0.29
C LYS A 126 -7.30 -10.67 -1.46
N ASN A 127 -7.67 -10.35 -2.70
CA ASN A 127 -7.16 -11.06 -3.88
C ASN A 127 -5.88 -10.42 -4.41
N VAL A 128 -4.93 -11.28 -4.79
CA VAL A 128 -3.71 -10.87 -5.49
C VAL A 128 -4.06 -10.54 -6.95
N PRO A 129 -3.59 -9.41 -7.51
CA PRO A 129 -3.79 -9.10 -8.92
C PRO A 129 -3.14 -10.14 -9.83
N THR A 130 -3.85 -10.58 -10.87
CA THR A 130 -3.36 -11.58 -11.84
C THR A 130 -2.59 -10.98 -13.01
N ARG A 131 -2.65 -9.65 -13.16
CA ARG A 131 -1.94 -8.90 -14.21
C ARG A 131 -1.35 -7.64 -13.58
N MET A 132 -0.03 -7.54 -13.64
CA MET A 132 0.68 -6.31 -13.32
C MET A 132 0.89 -5.48 -14.58
N MET A 133 0.74 -4.16 -14.42
CA MET A 133 1.02 -3.18 -15.48
C MET A 133 2.39 -2.50 -15.29
N SER A 134 3.00 -2.68 -14.12
CA SER A 134 4.37 -2.27 -13.82
C SER A 134 5.37 -3.30 -14.37
N GLU A 135 6.60 -2.84 -14.57
CA GLU A 135 7.72 -3.75 -14.80
C GLU A 135 7.99 -4.55 -13.51
N ALA A 136 8.32 -5.84 -13.66
CA ALA A 136 8.69 -6.69 -12.54
C ALA A 136 9.93 -6.14 -11.83
N SER A 137 9.91 -6.11 -10.50
CA SER A 137 11.02 -5.62 -9.71
C SER A 137 11.14 -6.40 -8.41
N CYS A 138 12.10 -7.31 -8.37
CA CYS A 138 12.40 -8.08 -7.16
C CYS A 138 12.65 -7.19 -5.94
N GLY A 139 11.90 -7.43 -4.88
CA GLY A 139 11.93 -6.70 -3.61
C GLY A 139 10.82 -5.66 -3.47
N ASP A 140 9.85 -5.61 -4.38
CA ASP A 140 8.67 -4.72 -4.27
C ASP A 140 7.51 -5.36 -3.47
N GLY A 141 7.67 -6.62 -3.06
CA GLY A 141 6.70 -7.39 -2.28
C GLY A 141 5.61 -8.06 -3.13
N VAL A 142 5.71 -8.01 -4.46
CA VAL A 142 4.78 -8.62 -5.41
C VAL A 142 5.49 -9.71 -6.20
N VAL A 143 4.96 -10.93 -6.16
CA VAL A 143 5.53 -12.04 -6.94
C VAL A 143 5.14 -11.91 -8.42
N ASP A 144 6.10 -11.58 -9.29
CA ASP A 144 5.92 -11.65 -10.74
C ASP A 144 6.40 -12.99 -11.33
N VAL A 145 5.44 -13.91 -11.48
CA VAL A 145 5.68 -15.25 -12.03
C VAL A 145 6.15 -15.20 -13.49
N SER A 146 5.76 -14.17 -14.26
CA SER A 146 6.15 -14.03 -15.66
C SER A 146 7.61 -13.58 -15.83
N ALA A 147 8.15 -12.87 -14.83
CA ALA A 147 9.57 -12.55 -14.72
C ALA A 147 10.40 -13.67 -14.07
N GLY A 148 9.76 -14.75 -13.62
CA GLY A 148 10.42 -15.92 -13.05
C GLY A 148 10.68 -15.82 -11.54
N GLU A 149 10.02 -14.91 -10.85
CA GLU A 149 10.04 -14.84 -9.39
C GLU A 149 9.25 -16.01 -8.78
N GLN A 150 9.77 -16.55 -7.68
CA GLN A 150 9.13 -17.64 -6.93
C GLN A 150 8.61 -17.16 -5.57
N CYS A 151 9.12 -16.01 -5.10
CA CYS A 151 8.74 -15.35 -3.87
C CYS A 151 9.21 -13.90 -3.92
N ASP A 152 8.54 -13.01 -3.21
CA ASP A 152 9.01 -11.65 -2.94
C ASP A 152 8.57 -11.29 -1.51
N CYS A 153 9.54 -10.95 -0.67
CA CYS A 153 9.34 -10.60 0.73
C CYS A 153 9.72 -9.14 1.02
N GLY A 154 9.85 -8.33 -0.04
CA GLY A 154 10.35 -6.97 0.04
C GLY A 154 11.88 -6.91 0.00
N PRO A 155 12.44 -5.72 0.24
CA PRO A 155 13.89 -5.49 0.17
C PRO A 155 14.64 -6.22 1.30
N PRO A 156 15.94 -6.52 1.13
CA PRO A 156 16.70 -7.33 2.07
C PRO A 156 16.69 -6.85 3.53
N GLU A 157 16.57 -5.54 3.75
CA GLU A 157 16.56 -4.95 5.09
C GLU A 157 15.27 -5.24 5.87
N PHE A 158 14.19 -5.57 5.17
CA PHE A 158 12.86 -5.79 5.76
C PHE A 158 12.31 -7.21 5.52
N CYS A 159 12.99 -8.03 4.71
CA CYS A 159 12.61 -9.41 4.49
C CYS A 159 13.00 -10.29 5.70
N HIS A 160 11.99 -10.72 6.45
CA HIS A 160 12.15 -11.66 7.58
C HIS A 160 11.70 -13.08 7.24
N ASN A 161 11.42 -13.36 5.96
CA ASN A 161 10.89 -14.65 5.50
C ASN A 161 12.05 -15.61 5.16
N PRO A 162 12.30 -16.67 5.96
CA PRO A 162 13.42 -17.58 5.72
C PRO A 162 13.26 -18.43 4.45
N CYS A 163 12.04 -18.51 3.90
CA CYS A 163 11.77 -19.25 2.67
C CYS A 163 12.21 -18.52 1.40
N CYS A 164 12.51 -17.22 1.49
CA CYS A 164 12.76 -16.38 0.32
C CYS A 164 14.15 -15.75 0.37
N VAL A 165 14.86 -15.76 -0.75
CA VAL A 165 16.11 -15.04 -0.92
C VAL A 165 15.80 -13.66 -1.51
N PRO A 166 15.80 -12.57 -0.71
CA PRO A 166 15.27 -11.26 -1.13
C PRO A 166 16.06 -10.59 -2.26
N THR A 167 17.32 -10.96 -2.46
CA THR A 167 18.15 -10.41 -3.54
C THR A 167 17.88 -11.04 -4.90
N THR A 168 17.19 -12.19 -4.94
CA THR A 168 16.97 -12.95 -6.18
C THR A 168 15.51 -13.31 -6.41
N CYS A 169 14.62 -13.07 -5.45
CA CYS A 169 13.20 -13.43 -5.49
C CYS A 169 12.98 -14.90 -5.85
N ARG A 170 13.83 -15.76 -5.27
CA ARG A 170 13.80 -17.22 -5.42
C ARG A 170 13.67 -17.87 -4.07
N LEU A 171 13.08 -19.07 -4.08
CA LEU A 171 12.97 -19.88 -2.88
C LEU A 171 14.37 -20.21 -2.34
N ALA A 172 14.49 -20.23 -1.03
CA ALA A 172 15.64 -20.80 -0.35
C ALA A 172 15.78 -22.28 -0.71
N ALA A 173 17.01 -22.82 -0.68
CA ALA A 173 17.31 -24.15 -1.22
C ALA A 173 16.44 -25.31 -0.67
N ASN A 174 15.94 -25.19 0.57
CA ASN A 174 15.11 -26.21 1.21
C ASN A 174 13.63 -25.82 1.32
N ALA A 175 13.24 -24.67 0.76
CA ALA A 175 11.87 -24.19 0.85
C ALA A 175 11.04 -24.72 -0.33
N SER A 176 9.86 -25.27 -0.03
CA SER A 176 8.88 -25.67 -1.04
C SER A 176 7.83 -24.59 -1.33
N CYS A 177 7.73 -23.60 -0.46
CA CYS A 177 6.84 -22.45 -0.55
C CYS A 177 7.43 -21.27 0.23
N ALA A 178 6.95 -20.05 -0.03
CA ALA A 178 7.32 -18.86 0.75
C ALA A 178 6.12 -17.99 1.17
N SER A 179 4.95 -18.20 0.59
CA SER A 179 3.74 -17.42 0.87
C SER A 179 2.48 -18.26 0.64
N GLY A 180 1.33 -17.69 1.02
CA GLY A 180 0.02 -18.35 0.88
C GLY A 180 -0.43 -19.09 2.14
N SER A 181 -1.75 -19.31 2.26
CA SER A 181 -2.39 -19.94 3.42
C SER A 181 -1.94 -21.39 3.66
N CYS A 182 -1.41 -22.05 2.63
CA CYS A 182 -0.92 -23.42 2.71
C CYS A 182 0.58 -23.51 3.03
N CYS A 183 1.28 -22.41 3.29
CA CYS A 183 2.71 -22.42 3.54
C CYS A 183 3.04 -22.21 5.02
N ASP A 184 3.77 -23.15 5.62
CA ASP A 184 4.40 -22.94 6.92
C ASP A 184 5.80 -22.35 6.71
N THR A 185 5.92 -21.04 6.93
CA THR A 185 7.17 -20.31 6.76
C THR A 185 8.18 -20.57 7.88
N GLN A 186 7.80 -21.23 8.98
CA GLN A 186 8.75 -21.61 10.04
C GLN A 186 9.50 -22.89 9.70
N VAL A 187 8.84 -23.85 9.07
CA VAL A 187 9.46 -25.11 8.64
C VAL A 187 9.78 -25.15 7.14
N THR A 188 9.43 -24.10 6.40
CA THR A 188 9.70 -23.95 4.95
C THR A 188 8.99 -24.98 4.06
N GLU A 189 7.88 -25.53 4.57
CA GLU A 189 7.11 -26.58 3.91
C GLU A 189 5.64 -26.21 3.71
N ILE A 190 5.01 -26.81 2.69
CA ILE A 190 3.56 -26.74 2.53
C ILE A 190 2.92 -27.56 3.66
N PHE A 191 1.88 -27.04 4.30
CA PHE A 191 1.10 -27.80 5.27
C PHE A 191 0.63 -29.11 4.64
N ASN A 192 1.01 -30.24 5.22
CA ASN A 192 0.38 -31.53 4.93
C ASN A 192 -1.01 -31.53 5.57
N LEU A 193 -1.97 -30.86 4.92
CA LEU A 193 -3.38 -31.10 5.14
C LEU A 193 -3.70 -32.46 4.51
N ALA A 194 -3.39 -33.53 5.25
CA ALA A 194 -4.03 -34.81 5.00
C ALA A 194 -5.54 -34.61 5.19
N LEU A 195 -6.26 -34.50 4.08
CA LEU A 195 -7.71 -34.64 4.00
C LEU A 195 -8.11 -36.09 4.32
#